data_AF-A0A0Q8RD10-F1
#
_entry.id   AF-A0A0Q8RD10-F1
#
_cell.length_a   1.000
_cell.length_b   1.000
_cell.length_c   1.000
_cell.angle_alpha   90.00
_cell.angle_beta   90.00
_cell.angle_gamma   90.00
#
_symmetry.space_group_name_H-M   'P 1'
#
loop_
_entity.id
_entity.type
_entity.pdbx_description
1 polymer ?
#
loop_
_entity_poly.entity_id
_entity_poly.type
_entity_poly.pdbx_seq_one_letter_code
_entity_poly.pdbx_strand_id
1 'polypeptide(L)'
;MSTDVTATTLAAVLDALTLIQGRLDTVARGNARIEAAQKDILSRLDTIDAGQAAVTDLVPVLETILARSIEDRELTRAQFTTVAEIAAFAHAAASGNSAPLPIDVADDALLERFALAQPADRTSEDRALVEWQKAARNVGSAELLALLARQYHPSPTDRPETRVLRYRLAAITRSEIEGRGLTPLAPPASTIAVDRSVSARNARSDELARLWRAGESAALFAEPELAGLLDIFAQAERSGGGDEDRLSADLADLHRALGERLAAGERPSIADARTRDTDEPTAEIQPDRQR
;
A
#
# COMPACT_ATOMS: atom_id res chain seq x y z
N MET A 1 -71.86 -84.84 43.42
CA MET A 1 -70.76 -84.44 42.51
C MET A 1 -70.95 -83.01 41.96
N SER A 2 -71.33 -82.01 42.77
CA SER A 2 -71.51 -80.60 42.31
C SER A 2 -70.65 -79.58 43.07
N THR A 3 -70.06 -79.96 44.21
CA THR A 3 -69.25 -79.09 45.07
C THR A 3 -67.77 -79.03 44.65
N ASP A 4 -67.27 -80.08 43.98
CA ASP A 4 -65.87 -80.13 43.49
C ASP A 4 -65.62 -79.20 42.30
N VAL A 5 -66.61 -79.02 41.42
CA VAL A 5 -66.48 -78.17 40.21
C VAL A 5 -66.42 -76.69 40.61
N THR A 6 -67.24 -76.26 41.57
CA THR A 6 -67.22 -74.88 42.08
C THR A 6 -65.91 -74.54 42.80
N ALA A 7 -65.35 -75.49 43.56
CA ALA A 7 -64.07 -75.31 44.26
C ALA A 7 -62.89 -75.22 43.29
N THR A 8 -62.87 -76.05 42.24
CA THR A 8 -61.83 -75.99 41.19
C THR A 8 -61.92 -74.73 40.34
N THR A 9 -63.11 -74.24 40.01
CA THR A 9 -63.25 -72.95 39.30
C THR A 9 -62.82 -71.76 40.14
N LEU A 10 -63.10 -71.75 41.45
CA LEU A 10 -62.66 -70.68 42.35
C LEU A 10 -61.13 -70.67 42.50
N ALA A 11 -60.52 -71.85 42.62
CA ALA A 11 -59.07 -71.99 42.69
C ALA A 11 -58.38 -71.48 41.40
N ALA A 12 -58.92 -71.82 40.23
CA ALA A 12 -58.41 -71.34 38.94
C ALA A 12 -58.53 -69.80 38.79
N VAL A 13 -59.61 -69.20 39.29
CA VAL A 13 -59.80 -67.74 39.28
C VAL A 13 -58.83 -67.04 40.24
N LEU A 14 -58.58 -67.61 41.41
CA LEU A 14 -57.59 -67.08 42.36
C LEU A 14 -56.16 -67.17 41.81
N ASP A 15 -55.83 -68.27 41.12
CA ASP A 15 -54.51 -68.45 40.50
C ASP A 15 -54.30 -67.52 39.28
N ALA A 16 -55.36 -67.21 38.54
CA ALA A 16 -55.33 -66.20 37.50
C ALA A 16 -55.13 -64.78 38.06
N LEU A 17 -55.74 -64.47 39.21
CA LEU A 17 -55.59 -63.16 39.88
C LEU A 17 -54.19 -62.96 40.46
N THR A 18 -53.59 -63.99 41.06
CA THR A 18 -52.19 -63.93 41.53
C THR A 18 -51.21 -63.78 40.37
N LEU A 19 -51.47 -64.43 39.23
CA LEU A 19 -50.68 -64.24 38.00
C LEU A 19 -50.79 -62.81 37.45
N ILE A 20 -52.00 -62.23 37.43
CA ILE A 20 -52.22 -60.85 36.97
C ILE A 20 -51.55 -59.85 37.93
N GLN A 21 -51.62 -60.06 39.24
CA GLN A 21 -50.91 -59.25 40.23
C GLN A 21 -49.39 -59.34 40.04
N GLY A 22 -48.84 -60.54 39.85
CA GLY A 22 -47.42 -60.73 39.55
C GLY A 22 -46.99 -60.03 38.25
N ARG A 23 -47.86 -60.02 37.22
CA ARG A 23 -47.62 -59.28 35.98
C ARG A 23 -47.70 -57.76 36.17
N LEU A 24 -48.66 -57.25 36.93
CA LEU A 24 -48.76 -55.83 37.27
C LEU A 24 -47.54 -55.36 38.08
N ASP A 25 -47.04 -56.16 39.01
CA ASP A 25 -45.83 -55.83 39.78
C ASP A 25 -44.57 -55.84 38.89
N THR A 26 -44.50 -56.70 37.88
CA THR A 26 -43.42 -56.63 36.88
C THR A 26 -43.54 -55.41 35.99
N VAL A 27 -44.75 -55.00 35.60
CA VAL A 27 -44.99 -53.80 34.79
C VAL A 27 -44.68 -52.53 35.61
N ALA A 28 -45.10 -52.47 36.88
CA ALA A 28 -44.81 -51.35 37.77
C ALA A 28 -43.29 -51.19 38.01
N ARG A 29 -42.58 -52.30 38.23
CA ARG A 29 -41.11 -52.29 38.31
C ARG A 29 -40.44 -51.92 36.98
N GLY A 30 -41.03 -52.32 35.86
CA GLY A 30 -40.60 -51.92 34.52
C GLY A 30 -40.71 -50.42 34.32
N ASN A 31 -41.88 -49.83 34.63
CA ASN A 31 -42.12 -48.40 34.50
C ASN A 31 -41.21 -47.57 35.41
N ALA A 32 -41.01 -47.99 36.67
CA ALA A 32 -40.09 -47.30 37.58
C ALA A 32 -38.63 -47.29 37.05
N ARG A 33 -38.19 -48.36 36.39
CA ARG A 33 -36.86 -48.41 35.75
C ARG A 33 -36.78 -47.49 34.52
N ILE A 34 -37.85 -47.42 33.73
CA ILE A 34 -37.91 -46.54 32.55
C ILE A 34 -37.88 -45.07 32.99
N GLU A 35 -38.65 -44.70 34.01
CA GLU A 35 -38.66 -43.33 34.56
C GLU A 35 -37.29 -42.93 35.13
N ALA A 36 -36.63 -43.84 35.84
CA ALA A 36 -35.27 -43.60 36.33
C ALA A 36 -34.26 -43.40 35.18
N ALA A 37 -34.34 -44.22 34.13
CA ALA A 37 -33.48 -44.07 32.95
C ALA A 37 -33.77 -42.78 32.18
N GLN A 38 -35.04 -42.38 32.05
CA GLN A 38 -35.41 -41.11 31.42
C GLN A 38 -34.88 -39.91 32.20
N LYS A 39 -34.94 -39.95 33.54
CA LYS A 39 -34.39 -38.87 34.38
C LYS A 39 -32.87 -38.76 34.24
N ASP A 40 -32.16 -39.89 34.14
CA ASP A 40 -30.72 -39.91 33.88
C ASP A 40 -30.38 -39.32 32.49
N ILE A 41 -31.14 -39.71 31.46
CA ILE A 41 -30.95 -39.19 30.10
C ILE A 41 -31.16 -37.67 30.06
N LEU A 42 -32.21 -37.15 30.70
CA LEU A 42 -32.48 -35.72 30.77
C LEU A 42 -31.35 -34.97 31.50
N SER A 43 -30.89 -35.49 32.64
CA SER A 43 -29.76 -34.89 33.38
C SER A 43 -28.47 -34.85 32.55
N ARG A 44 -28.23 -35.88 31.72
CA ARG A 44 -27.07 -35.92 30.83
C ARG A 44 -27.18 -34.96 29.66
N LEU A 45 -28.39 -34.77 29.11
CA LEU A 45 -28.65 -33.79 28.07
C LEU A 45 -28.44 -32.35 28.59
N ASP A 46 -28.96 -32.03 29.78
CA ASP A 46 -28.77 -30.70 30.39
C ASP A 46 -27.28 -30.38 30.61
N THR A 47 -26.48 -31.39 30.95
CA THR A 47 -25.02 -31.24 31.14
C THR A 47 -24.30 -31.00 29.81
N ILE A 48 -24.75 -31.66 28.73
CA ILE A 48 -24.20 -31.47 27.37
C ILE A 48 -24.54 -30.08 26.86
N ASP A 49 -25.78 -29.64 27.02
CA ASP A 49 -26.24 -28.32 26.55
C ASP A 49 -25.48 -27.18 27.26
N ALA A 50 -25.27 -27.29 28.58
CA ALA A 50 -24.45 -26.34 29.33
C ALA A 50 -22.99 -26.30 28.86
N GLY A 51 -22.41 -27.46 28.52
CA GLY A 51 -21.06 -27.55 27.95
C GLY A 51 -20.96 -26.96 26.53
N GLN A 52 -21.99 -27.15 25.71
CA GLN A 52 -22.04 -26.59 24.35
C GLN A 52 -22.21 -25.07 24.36
N ALA A 53 -22.97 -24.49 25.31
CA ALA A 53 -23.08 -23.05 25.46
C ALA A 53 -21.69 -22.40 25.72
N ALA A 54 -20.91 -22.97 26.64
CA ALA A 54 -19.57 -22.48 26.96
C ALA A 54 -18.58 -22.60 25.77
N VAL A 55 -18.69 -23.64 24.95
CA VAL A 55 -17.88 -23.79 23.73
C VAL A 55 -18.30 -22.81 22.64
N THR A 56 -19.60 -22.53 22.51
CA THR A 56 -20.14 -21.56 21.53
C THR A 56 -19.62 -20.15 21.80
N ASP A 57 -19.46 -19.78 23.08
CA ASP A 57 -18.93 -18.46 23.46
C ASP A 57 -17.42 -18.31 23.22
N LEU A 58 -16.67 -19.41 23.13
CA LEU A 58 -15.22 -19.40 22.89
C LEU A 58 -14.85 -19.25 21.42
N VAL A 59 -15.70 -19.71 20.49
CA VAL A 59 -15.43 -19.65 19.05
C VAL A 59 -15.23 -18.22 18.55
N PRO A 60 -16.11 -17.24 18.83
CA PRO A 60 -15.94 -15.85 18.40
C PRO A 60 -14.67 -15.20 18.97
N VAL A 61 -14.29 -15.56 20.19
CA VAL A 61 -13.06 -15.06 20.84
C VAL A 61 -11.82 -15.59 20.14
N LEU A 62 -11.80 -16.87 19.78
CA LEU A 62 -10.71 -17.48 19.02
C LEU A 62 -10.62 -16.92 17.59
N GLU A 63 -11.74 -16.67 16.93
CA GLU A 63 -11.79 -16.01 15.62
C GLU A 63 -11.22 -14.58 15.69
N THR A 64 -11.58 -13.81 16.72
CA THR A 64 -11.04 -12.46 16.95
C THR A 64 -9.53 -12.48 17.21
N ILE A 65 -9.05 -13.41 18.04
CA ILE A 65 -7.61 -13.58 18.32
C ILE A 65 -6.88 -14.01 17.05
N LEU A 66 -7.44 -14.92 16.26
CA LEU A 66 -6.83 -15.39 15.01
C LEU A 66 -6.73 -14.24 14.00
N ALA A 67 -7.80 -13.47 13.81
CA ALA A 67 -7.82 -12.31 12.91
C ALA A 67 -6.74 -11.29 13.30
N ARG A 68 -6.66 -10.94 14.59
CA ARG A 68 -5.62 -10.03 15.09
C ARG A 68 -4.21 -10.60 14.91
N SER A 69 -4.03 -11.91 15.11
CA SER A 69 -2.73 -12.55 14.91
C SER A 69 -2.29 -12.59 13.43
N ILE A 70 -3.25 -12.65 12.50
CA ILE A 70 -2.98 -12.58 11.06
C ILE A 70 -2.55 -11.16 10.69
N GLU A 71 -3.30 -10.15 11.15
CA GLU A 71 -2.99 -8.73 10.94
C GLU A 71 -1.61 -8.36 11.51
N ASP A 72 -1.31 -8.77 12.74
CA ASP A 72 0.00 -8.56 13.37
C ASP A 72 1.13 -9.23 12.57
N ARG A 73 0.90 -10.43 12.02
CA ARG A 73 1.89 -11.14 11.20
C ARG A 73 2.10 -10.47 9.84
N GLU A 74 1.05 -9.97 9.22
CA GLU A 74 1.14 -9.23 7.96
C GLU A 74 1.91 -7.92 8.16
N LEU A 75 1.59 -7.17 9.22
CA LEU A 75 2.31 -5.97 9.59
C LEU A 75 3.80 -6.26 9.89
N THR A 76 4.07 -7.31 10.65
CA THR A 76 5.45 -7.75 10.96
C THR A 76 6.20 -8.18 9.70
N ARG A 77 5.54 -8.88 8.78
CA ARG A 77 6.14 -9.29 7.50
C ARG A 77 6.46 -8.09 6.63
N ALA A 78 5.56 -7.12 6.53
CA ALA A 78 5.80 -5.87 5.80
C ALA A 78 7.01 -5.13 6.39
N GLN A 79 7.07 -4.98 7.71
CA GLN A 79 8.21 -4.36 8.41
C GLN A 79 9.53 -5.09 8.15
N PHE A 80 9.55 -6.43 8.21
CA PHE A 80 10.76 -7.19 7.91
C PHE A 80 11.19 -7.08 6.45
N THR A 81 10.25 -7.01 5.51
CA THR A 81 10.56 -6.74 4.09
C THR A 81 11.23 -5.38 3.93
N THR A 82 10.65 -4.32 4.51
CA THR A 82 11.25 -2.98 4.47
C THR A 82 12.65 -2.97 5.09
N VAL A 83 12.84 -3.60 6.25
CA VAL A 83 14.16 -3.70 6.89
C VAL A 83 15.15 -4.49 6.03
N ALA A 84 14.71 -5.57 5.38
CA ALA A 84 15.55 -6.36 4.49
C ALA A 84 15.94 -5.58 3.22
N GLU A 85 15.02 -4.81 2.65
CA GLU A 85 15.28 -3.91 1.51
C GLU A 85 16.28 -2.83 1.89
N ILE A 86 16.09 -2.18 3.05
CA ILE A 86 17.03 -1.21 3.62
C ILE A 86 18.40 -1.83 3.83
N ALA A 87 18.48 -3.02 4.43
CA ALA A 87 19.73 -3.70 4.72
C ALA A 87 20.45 -4.14 3.43
N ALA A 88 19.72 -4.70 2.47
CA ALA A 88 20.24 -5.10 1.17
C ALA A 88 20.76 -3.89 0.40
N PHE A 89 20.03 -2.78 0.45
CA PHE A 89 20.42 -1.53 -0.18
C PHE A 89 21.62 -0.87 0.49
N ALA A 90 21.63 -0.79 1.83
CA ALA A 90 22.78 -0.29 2.59
C ALA A 90 24.04 -1.14 2.32
N HIS A 91 23.89 -2.47 2.21
CA HIS A 91 24.96 -3.37 1.82
C HIS A 91 25.44 -3.14 0.38
N ALA A 92 24.51 -2.94 -0.56
CA ALA A 92 24.82 -2.60 -1.95
C ALA A 92 25.60 -1.29 -2.03
N ALA A 93 25.17 -0.26 -1.32
CA ALA A 93 25.86 1.02 -1.28
C ALA A 93 27.26 0.93 -0.63
N ALA A 94 27.40 0.17 0.46
CA ALA A 94 28.69 -0.07 1.10
C ALA A 94 29.67 -0.86 0.21
N SER A 95 29.14 -1.70 -0.67
CA SER A 95 29.92 -2.46 -1.66
C SER A 95 30.18 -1.69 -2.96
N GLY A 96 29.79 -0.42 -3.02
CA GLY A 96 30.06 0.47 -4.17
C GLY A 96 29.01 0.42 -5.27
N ASN A 97 27.87 -0.22 -5.04
CA ASN A 97 26.74 -0.20 -5.96
C ASN A 97 25.93 1.09 -5.75
N SER A 98 25.87 1.94 -6.79
CA SER A 98 25.17 3.23 -6.79
C SER A 98 23.69 3.10 -7.16
N ALA A 99 23.04 2.01 -6.76
CA ALA A 99 21.62 1.81 -7.04
C ALA A 99 20.79 2.97 -6.45
N PRO A 100 19.74 3.45 -7.14
CA PRO A 100 18.89 4.52 -6.64
C PRO A 100 18.11 4.05 -5.40
N LEU A 101 17.86 4.96 -4.46
CA LEU A 101 17.01 4.69 -3.30
C LEU A 101 15.61 4.29 -3.80
N PRO A 102 15.05 3.15 -3.36
CA PRO A 102 13.67 2.81 -3.68
C PRO A 102 12.72 3.92 -3.20
N ILE A 103 11.77 4.31 -4.05
CA ILE A 103 10.83 5.41 -3.80
C ILE A 103 10.01 5.13 -2.52
N ASP A 104 9.65 3.88 -2.34
CA ASP A 104 8.80 3.31 -1.31
C ASP A 104 9.39 3.50 0.09
N VAL A 105 10.72 3.66 0.17
CA VAL A 105 11.48 3.80 1.40
C VAL A 105 12.07 5.21 1.55
N ALA A 106 11.81 6.11 0.58
CA ALA A 106 12.35 7.46 0.57
C ALA A 106 11.83 8.36 1.70
N ASP A 107 10.72 7.99 2.34
CA ASP A 107 10.17 8.69 3.52
C ASP A 107 10.76 8.19 4.85
N ASP A 108 11.63 7.17 4.85
CA ASP A 108 12.29 6.71 6.07
C ASP A 108 13.37 7.72 6.50
N ALA A 109 13.25 8.23 7.73
CA ALA A 109 14.18 9.16 8.33
C ALA A 109 15.65 8.65 8.35
N LEU A 110 15.85 7.33 8.45
CA LEU A 110 17.18 6.73 8.42
C LEU A 110 17.85 6.83 7.02
N LEU A 111 17.05 6.91 5.96
CA LEU A 111 17.51 6.94 4.58
C LEU A 111 17.65 8.36 4.02
N GLU A 112 17.16 9.39 4.72
CA GLU A 112 17.39 10.79 4.32
C GLU A 112 18.87 11.12 4.21
N ARG A 113 19.67 10.73 5.22
CA ARG A 113 21.13 10.98 5.21
C ARG A 113 21.82 10.24 4.07
N PHE A 114 21.27 9.08 3.71
CA PHE A 114 21.77 8.30 2.61
C PHE A 114 21.51 9.00 1.27
N ALA A 115 20.29 9.48 1.02
CA ALA A 115 19.96 10.23 -0.20
C ALA A 115 20.90 11.45 -0.38
N LEU A 116 21.24 12.13 0.71
CA LEU A 116 22.18 13.25 0.72
C LEU A 116 23.65 12.83 0.47
N ALA A 117 24.04 11.62 0.84
CA ALA A 117 25.39 11.11 0.69
C ALA A 117 25.61 10.32 -0.61
N GLN A 118 24.59 10.17 -1.45
CA GLN A 118 24.66 9.39 -2.68
C GLN A 118 25.75 9.91 -3.64
N PRO A 119 26.59 9.03 -4.22
CA PRO A 119 27.50 9.44 -5.29
C PRO A 119 26.71 9.83 -6.55
N ALA A 120 27.35 10.58 -7.45
CA ALA A 120 26.74 10.92 -8.72
C ALA A 120 26.47 9.66 -9.55
N ASP A 121 25.22 9.45 -9.95
CA ASP A 121 24.85 8.41 -10.88
C ASP A 121 25.31 8.79 -12.29
N ARG A 122 26.20 7.97 -12.87
CA ARG A 122 26.77 8.18 -14.20
C ARG A 122 26.30 7.16 -15.23
N THR A 123 25.46 6.21 -14.81
CA THR A 123 25.06 5.03 -15.60
C THR A 123 23.56 4.97 -15.86
N SER A 124 22.77 5.84 -15.21
CA SER A 124 21.31 5.86 -15.40
C SER A 124 20.91 6.13 -16.85
N GLU A 125 19.85 5.45 -17.28
CA GLU A 125 19.15 5.73 -18.53
C GLU A 125 18.02 6.77 -18.35
N ASP A 126 17.81 7.25 -17.12
CA ASP A 126 16.81 8.27 -16.82
C ASP A 126 17.15 9.59 -17.54
N ARG A 127 16.23 10.05 -18.38
CA ARG A 127 16.43 11.23 -19.23
C ARG A 127 16.77 12.47 -18.42
N ALA A 128 16.13 12.66 -17.26
CA ALA A 128 16.39 13.83 -16.42
C ALA A 128 17.84 13.87 -15.94
N LEU A 129 18.40 12.73 -15.56
CA LEU A 129 19.79 12.63 -15.13
C LEU A 129 20.77 12.77 -16.29
N VAL A 130 20.47 12.15 -17.44
CA VAL A 130 21.31 12.23 -18.64
C VAL A 130 21.39 13.66 -19.15
N GLU A 131 20.25 14.35 -19.29
CA GLU A 131 20.22 15.74 -19.76
C GLU A 131 20.87 16.69 -18.75
N TRP A 132 20.64 16.49 -17.45
CA TRP A 132 21.33 17.29 -16.43
C TRP A 132 22.84 17.06 -16.45
N GLN A 133 23.31 15.82 -16.61
CA GLN A 133 24.74 15.53 -16.72
C GLN A 133 25.38 16.25 -17.92
N LYS A 134 24.69 16.29 -19.07
CA LYS A 134 25.15 17.04 -20.25
C LYS A 134 25.17 18.55 -19.98
N ALA A 135 24.10 19.09 -19.40
CA ALA A 135 23.99 20.51 -19.11
C ALA A 135 25.04 20.96 -18.08
N ALA A 136 25.18 20.25 -16.97
CA ALA A 136 26.07 20.60 -15.85
C ALA A 136 27.55 20.75 -16.27
N ARG A 137 28.02 19.98 -17.26
CA ARG A 137 29.38 20.09 -17.80
C ARG A 137 29.65 21.44 -18.46
N ASN A 138 28.63 22.05 -19.05
CA ASN A 138 28.74 23.32 -19.78
C ASN A 138 28.45 24.55 -18.89
N VAL A 139 27.89 24.34 -17.71
CA VAL A 139 27.54 25.40 -16.76
C VAL A 139 28.80 25.92 -16.04
N GLY A 140 28.89 27.23 -15.82
CA GLY A 140 30.00 27.84 -15.07
C GLY A 140 30.02 27.45 -13.60
N SER A 141 31.18 27.44 -12.95
CA SER A 141 31.30 26.96 -11.55
C SER A 141 30.47 27.77 -10.55
N ALA A 142 30.34 29.09 -10.74
CA ALA A 142 29.51 29.94 -9.89
C ALA A 142 28.02 29.59 -10.02
N GLU A 143 27.57 29.29 -11.23
CA GLU A 143 26.20 28.88 -11.51
C GLU A 143 25.91 27.47 -10.97
N LEU A 144 26.86 26.53 -11.08
CA LEU A 144 26.72 25.20 -10.44
C LEU A 144 26.55 25.30 -8.92
N LEU A 145 27.29 26.20 -8.26
CA LEU A 145 27.14 26.43 -6.82
C LEU A 145 25.75 26.99 -6.48
N ALA A 146 25.24 27.91 -7.29
CA ALA A 146 23.88 28.46 -7.12
C ALA A 146 22.80 27.39 -7.36
N LEU A 147 22.97 26.54 -8.37
CA LEU A 147 22.06 25.44 -8.65
C LEU A 147 22.10 24.38 -7.55
N LEU A 148 23.28 24.05 -7.01
CA LEU A 148 23.41 23.16 -5.86
C LEU A 148 22.67 23.71 -4.64
N ALA A 149 22.82 25.00 -4.35
CA ALA A 149 22.11 25.64 -3.25
C ALA A 149 20.58 25.51 -3.40
N ARG A 150 20.07 25.66 -4.62
CA ARG A 150 18.64 25.50 -4.92
C ARG A 150 18.19 24.04 -4.84
N GLN A 151 19.00 23.10 -5.33
CA GLN A 151 18.74 21.65 -5.22
C GLN A 151 18.75 21.18 -3.76
N TYR A 152 19.53 21.82 -2.89
CA TYR A 152 19.55 21.54 -1.46
C TYR A 152 18.41 22.16 -0.67
N HIS A 153 17.62 23.05 -1.29
CA HIS A 153 16.44 23.60 -0.66
C HIS A 153 15.27 22.63 -0.83
N PRO A 154 14.75 22.01 0.25
CA PRO A 154 13.62 21.09 0.15
C PRO A 154 12.37 21.82 -0.35
N SER A 155 11.61 21.18 -1.25
CA SER A 155 10.43 21.83 -1.83
C SER A 155 9.15 21.52 -1.03
N PRO A 156 8.25 22.51 -0.84
CA PRO A 156 6.95 22.28 -0.20
C PRO A 156 6.01 21.43 -1.07
N THR A 157 6.31 21.28 -2.36
CA THR A 157 5.53 20.50 -3.34
C THR A 157 6.19 19.17 -3.72
N ASP A 158 7.28 18.78 -3.06
CA ASP A 158 7.96 17.51 -3.35
C ASP A 158 7.06 16.30 -3.05
N ARG A 159 7.01 15.38 -4.01
CA ARG A 159 6.57 13.99 -3.84
C ARG A 159 7.81 13.12 -3.53
N PRO A 160 7.65 11.89 -3.02
CA PRO A 160 8.79 10.99 -2.76
C PRO A 160 9.72 10.85 -3.98
N GLU A 161 9.16 10.71 -5.19
CA GLU A 161 9.91 10.55 -6.44
C GLU A 161 10.71 11.81 -6.78
N THR A 162 10.09 12.98 -6.71
CA THR A 162 10.76 14.26 -7.04
C THR A 162 11.83 14.59 -6.03
N ARG A 163 11.62 14.24 -4.75
CA ARG A 163 12.62 14.39 -3.70
C ARG A 163 13.84 13.52 -3.95
N VAL A 164 13.65 12.23 -4.27
CA VAL A 164 14.78 11.34 -4.63
C VAL A 164 15.52 11.87 -5.85
N LEU A 165 14.80 12.28 -6.89
CA LEU A 165 15.39 12.85 -8.09
C LEU A 165 16.19 14.13 -7.79
N ARG A 166 15.68 15.02 -6.92
CA ARG A 166 16.36 16.25 -6.47
C ARG A 166 17.78 15.96 -6.00
N TYR A 167 17.93 14.97 -5.13
CA TYR A 167 19.23 14.65 -4.53
C TYR A 167 20.13 13.82 -5.46
N ARG A 168 19.56 13.06 -6.41
CA ARG A 168 20.35 12.46 -7.51
C ARG A 168 20.93 13.53 -8.43
N LEU A 169 20.14 14.55 -8.80
CA LEU A 169 20.63 15.71 -9.55
C LEU A 169 21.69 16.49 -8.77
N ALA A 170 21.48 16.70 -7.46
CA ALA A 170 22.44 17.35 -6.58
C ALA A 170 23.76 16.56 -6.46
N ALA A 171 23.71 15.24 -6.47
CA ALA A 171 24.90 14.39 -6.48
C ALA A 171 25.74 14.61 -7.74
N ILE A 172 25.10 14.72 -8.92
CA ILE A 172 25.78 15.09 -10.18
C ILE A 172 26.43 16.47 -10.04
N THR A 173 25.67 17.47 -9.58
CA THR A 173 26.16 18.85 -9.39
C THR A 173 27.38 18.89 -8.46
N ARG A 174 27.35 18.17 -7.34
CA ARG A 174 28.51 18.03 -6.43
C ARG A 174 29.71 17.42 -7.11
N SER A 175 29.53 16.30 -7.80
CA SER A 175 30.64 15.61 -8.47
C SER A 175 31.28 16.50 -9.54
N GLU A 176 30.52 17.35 -10.23
CA GLU A 176 31.04 18.32 -11.19
C GLU A 176 31.80 19.45 -10.50
N ILE A 177 31.32 19.96 -9.36
CA ILE A 177 32.02 20.97 -8.55
C ILE A 177 33.35 20.42 -8.01
N GLU A 178 33.32 19.22 -7.42
CA GLU A 178 34.51 18.52 -6.92
C GLU A 178 35.51 18.21 -8.04
N GLY A 179 35.02 17.76 -9.20
CA GLY A 179 35.84 17.51 -10.39
C GLY A 179 36.55 18.76 -10.91
N ARG A 180 36.05 19.96 -10.58
CA ARG A 180 36.67 21.26 -10.87
C ARG A 180 37.60 21.75 -9.77
N GLY A 181 37.84 20.94 -8.72
CA GLY A 181 38.71 21.27 -7.59
C GLY A 181 38.09 22.24 -6.59
N LEU A 182 36.77 22.42 -6.60
CA LEU A 182 36.04 23.28 -5.68
C LEU A 182 35.38 22.45 -4.57
N THR A 183 35.20 23.07 -3.40
CA THR A 183 34.47 22.44 -2.30
C THR A 183 32.96 22.67 -2.48
N PRO A 184 32.13 21.61 -2.57
CA PRO A 184 30.69 21.77 -2.65
C PRO A 184 30.10 22.29 -1.35
N LEU A 185 28.88 22.84 -1.44
CA LEU A 185 28.11 23.24 -0.27
C LEU A 185 27.83 22.03 0.64
N ALA A 186 27.77 22.27 1.94
CA ALA A 186 27.37 21.26 2.90
C ALA A 186 25.91 20.82 2.64
N PRO A 187 25.59 19.52 2.76
CA PRO A 187 24.23 19.03 2.58
C PRO A 187 23.30 19.59 3.67
N PRO A 188 21.99 19.76 3.37
CA PRO A 188 21.00 20.20 4.35
C PRO A 188 20.83 19.16 5.46
N ALA A 189 20.28 19.59 6.60
CA ALA A 189 20.02 18.71 7.74
C ALA A 189 18.86 17.73 7.51
N SER A 190 17.92 18.08 6.62
CA SER A 190 16.79 17.24 6.23
C SER A 190 16.44 17.46 4.77
N THR A 191 15.82 16.45 4.18
CA THR A 191 15.30 16.46 2.81
C THR A 191 13.84 16.91 2.72
N ILE A 192 13.22 17.25 3.86
CA ILE A 192 11.81 17.57 3.98
C ILE A 192 11.65 19.07 4.23
N ALA A 193 10.74 19.71 3.46
CA ALA A 193 10.39 21.11 3.66
C ALA A 193 9.66 21.32 5.00
N VAL A 194 10.16 22.28 5.78
CA VAL A 194 9.60 22.65 7.09
C VAL A 194 8.21 23.29 6.94
N ASP A 195 8.02 24.14 5.93
CA ASP A 195 6.74 24.77 5.62
C ASP A 195 6.11 24.09 4.40
N ARG A 196 4.96 23.45 4.57
CA ARG A 196 4.15 22.83 3.51
C ARG A 196 2.75 23.47 3.40
N SER A 197 2.62 24.70 3.90
CA SER A 197 1.39 25.47 3.81
C SER A 197 0.93 25.64 2.36
N VAL A 198 -0.36 25.90 2.17
CA VAL A 198 -0.92 26.20 0.84
C VAL A 198 -0.20 27.41 0.21
N SER A 199 0.14 28.42 1.02
CA SER A 199 0.88 29.59 0.55
C SER A 199 2.27 29.23 0.01
N ALA A 200 3.03 28.40 0.74
CA ALA A 200 4.35 27.95 0.29
C ALA A 200 4.27 27.12 -1.00
N ARG A 201 3.27 26.24 -1.10
CA ARG A 201 3.04 25.42 -2.30
C ARG A 201 2.64 26.25 -3.51
N ASN A 202 1.82 27.28 -3.33
CA ASN A 202 1.43 28.20 -4.39
C ASN A 202 2.62 29.03 -4.87
N ALA A 203 3.39 29.61 -3.94
CA ALA A 203 4.59 30.38 -4.28
C ALA A 203 5.62 29.55 -5.08
N ARG A 204 5.79 28.28 -4.69
CA ARG A 204 6.64 27.33 -5.41
C ARG A 204 6.12 27.01 -6.80
N SER A 205 4.81 26.80 -6.94
CA SER A 205 4.18 26.52 -8.23
C SER A 205 4.33 27.71 -9.20
N ASP A 206 4.21 28.94 -8.71
CA ASP A 206 4.48 30.15 -9.50
C ASP A 206 5.94 30.26 -9.93
N GLU A 207 6.89 29.90 -9.05
CA GLU A 207 8.32 29.87 -9.38
C GLU A 207 8.62 28.88 -10.50
N LEU A 208 8.06 27.67 -10.43
CA LEU A 208 8.22 26.64 -11.46
C LEU A 208 7.59 27.07 -12.79
N ALA A 209 6.40 27.68 -12.74
CA ALA A 209 5.75 28.21 -13.94
C ALA A 209 6.56 29.34 -14.59
N ARG A 210 7.21 30.21 -13.79
CA ARG A 210 8.12 31.24 -14.31
C ARG A 210 9.36 30.60 -14.95
N LEU A 211 9.95 29.61 -14.30
CA LEU A 211 11.12 28.91 -14.83
C LEU A 211 10.81 28.21 -16.16
N TRP A 212 9.65 27.54 -16.24
CA TRP A 212 9.17 26.93 -17.48
C TRP A 212 8.99 27.96 -18.60
N ARG A 213 8.28 29.06 -18.33
CA ARG A 213 8.04 30.11 -19.33
C ARG A 213 9.30 30.85 -19.79
N ALA A 214 10.36 30.86 -18.98
CA ALA A 214 11.64 31.44 -19.37
C ALA A 214 12.34 30.64 -20.49
N GLY A 215 11.93 29.39 -20.71
CA GLY A 215 12.46 28.52 -21.75
C GLY A 215 13.69 27.73 -21.31
N GLU A 216 14.35 27.13 -22.30
CA GLU A 216 15.48 26.21 -22.09
C GLU A 216 16.64 26.90 -21.35
N SER A 217 17.02 26.32 -20.20
CA SER A 217 18.11 26.81 -19.38
C SER A 217 18.67 25.68 -18.50
N ALA A 218 19.91 25.83 -18.03
CA ALA A 218 20.48 24.88 -17.07
C ALA A 218 19.62 24.75 -15.80
N ALA A 219 19.04 25.85 -15.34
CA ALA A 219 18.13 25.86 -14.19
C ALA A 219 16.86 25.04 -14.42
N LEU A 220 16.36 24.96 -15.66
CA LEU A 220 15.21 24.14 -16.04
C LEU A 220 15.54 22.65 -15.91
N PHE A 221 16.68 22.20 -16.44
CA PHE A 221 17.11 20.80 -16.35
C PHE A 221 17.56 20.39 -14.95
N ALA A 222 18.02 21.35 -14.15
CA ALA A 222 18.39 21.12 -12.75
C ALA A 222 17.17 20.96 -11.81
N GLU A 223 15.95 21.24 -12.28
CA GLU A 223 14.74 21.27 -11.48
C GLU A 223 13.98 19.93 -11.55
N PRO A 224 14.03 19.09 -10.49
CA PRO A 224 13.40 17.76 -10.49
C PRO A 224 11.88 17.79 -10.69
N GLU A 225 11.19 18.83 -10.20
CA GLU A 225 9.73 18.93 -10.33
C GLU A 225 9.25 19.20 -11.76
N LEU A 226 10.16 19.59 -12.66
CA LEU A 226 9.88 19.84 -14.08
C LEU A 226 10.27 18.66 -14.98
N ALA A 227 10.97 17.64 -14.46
CA ALA A 227 11.43 16.50 -15.23
C ALA A 227 10.29 15.81 -16.01
N GLY A 228 9.17 15.54 -15.34
CA GLY A 228 8.01 14.90 -15.97
C GLY A 228 7.39 15.74 -17.10
N LEU A 229 7.41 17.08 -16.98
CA LEU A 229 6.91 17.97 -18.03
C LEU A 229 7.85 18.02 -19.23
N LEU A 230 9.15 18.08 -18.96
CA LEU A 230 10.17 18.01 -19.99
C LEU A 230 9.99 16.71 -20.80
N ASP A 231 9.70 15.59 -20.13
CA ASP A 231 9.49 14.30 -20.79
C ASP A 231 8.26 14.32 -21.70
N ILE A 232 7.14 14.87 -21.24
CA ILE A 232 5.92 15.07 -22.04
C ILE A 232 6.26 15.91 -23.28
N PHE A 233 6.96 17.02 -23.10
CA PHE A 233 7.32 17.92 -24.19
C PHE A 233 8.21 17.23 -25.22
N ALA A 234 9.25 16.52 -24.77
CA ALA A 234 10.13 15.78 -25.66
C ALA A 234 9.47 14.57 -26.32
N GLN A 235 8.42 14.00 -25.72
CA GLN A 235 7.60 12.98 -26.38
C GLN A 235 6.75 13.61 -27.49
N ALA A 236 6.17 14.79 -27.26
CA ALA A 236 5.42 15.54 -28.27
C ALA A 236 6.30 15.93 -29.46
N GLU A 237 7.52 16.43 -29.21
CA GLU A 237 8.50 16.74 -30.27
C GLU A 237 8.83 15.52 -31.14
N ARG A 238 9.00 14.34 -30.53
CA ARG A 238 9.33 13.09 -31.25
C ARG A 238 8.14 12.50 -32.00
N SER A 239 6.94 12.72 -31.49
CA SER A 239 5.70 12.17 -32.03
C SER A 239 5.05 13.11 -33.06
N GLY A 240 5.51 14.36 -33.10
CA GLY A 240 5.14 15.37 -34.08
C GLY A 240 5.55 14.96 -35.49
N GLY A 241 4.60 14.40 -36.25
CA GLY A 241 4.75 14.16 -37.68
C GLY A 241 3.89 15.15 -38.46
N GLY A 242 4.49 15.86 -39.43
CA GLY A 242 3.76 16.80 -40.27
C GLY A 242 4.59 18.00 -40.71
N ASP A 243 3.88 19.03 -41.16
CA ASP A 243 4.42 20.34 -41.52
C ASP A 243 5.10 21.02 -40.32
N GLU A 244 6.30 21.58 -40.53
CA GLU A 244 7.15 22.13 -39.47
C GLU A 244 6.49 23.31 -38.77
N ASP A 245 5.79 24.17 -39.52
CA ASP A 245 5.06 25.32 -39.00
C ASP A 245 3.90 24.89 -38.08
N ARG A 246 3.21 23.80 -38.45
CA ARG A 246 2.12 23.25 -37.65
C ARG A 246 2.63 22.61 -36.37
N LEU A 247 3.72 21.83 -36.46
CA LEU A 247 4.36 21.25 -35.28
C LEU A 247 4.85 22.33 -34.31
N SER A 248 5.44 23.41 -34.84
CA SER A 248 5.90 24.54 -34.03
C SER A 248 4.74 25.22 -33.28
N ALA A 249 3.62 25.45 -33.96
CA ALA A 249 2.41 26.01 -33.34
C ALA A 249 1.85 25.10 -32.25
N ASP A 250 1.73 23.80 -32.53
CA ASP A 250 1.23 22.79 -31.58
C ASP A 250 2.14 22.70 -30.33
N LEU A 251 3.47 22.75 -30.50
CA LEU A 251 4.43 22.77 -29.39
C LEU A 251 4.35 24.07 -28.58
N ALA A 252 4.15 25.23 -29.23
CA ALA A 252 3.98 26.49 -28.53
C ALA A 252 2.70 26.50 -27.67
N ASP A 253 1.62 25.92 -28.18
CA ASP A 253 0.36 25.75 -27.43
C ASP A 253 0.52 24.76 -26.28
N LEU A 254 1.20 23.63 -26.49
CA LEU A 254 1.53 22.69 -25.43
C LEU A 254 2.38 23.35 -24.34
N HIS A 255 3.41 24.11 -24.72
CA HIS A 255 4.27 24.82 -23.79
C HIS A 255 3.47 25.83 -22.93
N ARG A 256 2.53 26.56 -23.54
CA ARG A 256 1.64 27.49 -22.83
C ARG A 256 0.73 26.74 -21.84
N ALA A 257 0.06 25.69 -22.31
CA ALA A 257 -0.85 24.88 -21.49
C ALA A 257 -0.13 24.25 -20.29
N LEU A 258 1.08 23.71 -20.48
CA LEU A 258 1.89 23.17 -19.39
C LEU A 258 2.27 24.25 -18.36
N GLY A 259 2.60 25.46 -18.82
CA GLY A 259 2.89 26.59 -17.94
C GLY A 259 1.69 27.03 -17.09
N GLU A 260 0.46 26.96 -17.62
CA GLU A 260 -0.78 27.24 -16.88
C GLU A 260 -1.06 26.16 -15.82
N ARG A 261 -0.88 24.89 -16.18
CA ARG A 261 -1.04 23.75 -15.26
C ARG A 261 -0.05 23.81 -14.10
N LEU A 262 1.20 24.19 -14.36
CA LEU A 262 2.19 24.41 -13.29
C LEU A 262 1.75 25.49 -12.31
N ALA A 263 1.24 26.61 -12.82
CA ALA A 263 0.75 27.72 -11.98
C ALA A 263 -0.48 27.31 -11.14
N ALA A 264 -1.32 26.40 -11.66
CA ALA A 264 -2.41 25.79 -10.91
C ALA A 264 -1.95 24.76 -9.86
N GLY A 265 -0.65 24.46 -9.78
CA GLY A 265 -0.07 23.50 -8.83
C GLY A 265 -0.03 22.07 -9.34
N GLU A 266 -0.36 21.81 -10.60
CA GLU A 266 -0.28 20.47 -11.18
C GLU A 266 1.17 20.08 -11.53
N ARG A 267 1.46 18.79 -11.47
CA ARG A 267 2.75 18.18 -11.86
C ARG A 267 2.49 17.00 -12.80
N PRO A 268 2.12 17.25 -14.06
CA PRO A 268 1.88 16.18 -15.01
C PRO A 268 3.16 15.40 -15.32
N SER A 269 3.03 14.08 -15.39
CA SER A 269 4.08 13.17 -15.82
C SER A 269 3.52 12.15 -16.82
N ILE A 270 4.39 11.56 -17.65
CA ILE A 270 3.99 10.48 -18.57
C ILE A 270 3.47 9.26 -17.80
N ALA A 271 4.04 8.99 -16.61
CA ALA A 271 3.59 7.91 -15.74
C ALA A 271 2.12 8.10 -15.34
N ASP A 272 1.73 9.33 -14.97
CA ASP A 272 0.35 9.67 -14.59
C ASP A 272 -0.64 9.59 -15.76
N ALA A 273 -0.17 9.80 -17.00
CA ALA A 273 -1.02 9.72 -18.19
C ALA A 273 -1.41 8.27 -18.54
N ARG A 274 -0.50 7.31 -18.35
CA ARG A 274 -0.77 5.89 -18.61
C ARG A 274 -1.78 5.29 -17.63
N THR A 275 -1.81 5.78 -16.39
CA THR A 275 -2.75 5.31 -15.36
C THR A 275 -4.18 5.77 -15.61
N ARG A 276 -4.38 6.93 -16.28
CA ARG A 276 -5.73 7.42 -16.63
C ARG A 276 -6.37 6.66 -17.80
N ASP A 277 -5.58 6.22 -18.77
CA ASP A 277 -6.09 5.41 -19.89
C ASP A 277 -6.54 4.00 -19.47
N THR A 278 -6.14 3.54 -18.27
CA THR A 278 -6.60 2.26 -17.70
C THR A 278 -7.89 2.37 -16.88
N ASP A 279 -8.32 3.58 -16.49
CA ASP A 279 -9.46 3.82 -15.61
C ASP A 279 -10.59 4.59 -16.34
N GLU A 280 -11.19 3.99 -17.38
CA GLU A 280 -12.56 4.32 -17.83
C GLU A 280 -13.14 3.22 -18.75
N PRO A 281 -14.44 2.92 -18.68
CA PRO A 281 -15.15 2.29 -17.58
C PRO A 281 -15.56 0.84 -17.92
N THR A 282 -15.64 0.00 -16.89
CA THR A 282 -16.28 -1.33 -16.95
C THR A 282 -17.71 -1.16 -17.44
N ALA A 283 -18.02 -1.65 -18.64
CA ALA A 283 -19.37 -1.76 -19.11
C ALA A 283 -20.19 -2.55 -18.07
N GLU A 284 -21.18 -1.91 -17.46
CA GLU A 284 -22.22 -2.56 -16.68
C GLU A 284 -22.82 -3.67 -17.55
N ILE A 285 -22.49 -4.92 -17.24
CA ILE A 285 -23.22 -6.07 -17.74
C ILE A 285 -24.56 -6.05 -17.01
N GLN A 286 -25.56 -5.48 -17.69
CA GLN A 286 -26.95 -5.53 -17.27
C GLN A 286 -27.39 -7.01 -17.22
N PRO A 287 -27.93 -7.52 -16.09
CA PRO A 287 -28.40 -8.88 -16.04
C PRO A 287 -29.67 -9.00 -16.86
N ASP A 288 -29.60 -9.83 -17.91
CA ASP A 288 -30.71 -10.15 -18.79
C ASP A 288 -31.81 -10.87 -18.00
N ARG A 289 -32.82 -10.11 -17.58
CA ARG A 289 -34.09 -10.67 -17.10
C ARG A 289 -34.91 -11.04 -18.33
N GLN A 290 -34.84 -12.30 -18.76
CA GLN A 290 -35.95 -13.01 -19.41
C GLN A 290 -35.62 -14.50 -19.66
N ARG A 291 -36.09 -15.38 -18.76
CA ARG A 291 -37.08 -16.44 -19.02
C ARG A 291 -37.26 -17.36 -17.81
#